data_AF-A0A838ZM92-F1
#
_entry.id   AF-A0A838ZM92-F1
#
_cell.length_a   1.000
_cell.length_b   1.000
_cell.length_c   1.000
_cell.angle_alpha   90.00
_cell.angle_beta   90.00
_cell.angle_gamma   90.00
#
_symmetry.space_group_name_H-M   'P 1'
#
loop_
_entity.id
_entity.type
_entity.pdbx_description
1 polymer ?
#
loop_
_entity_poly.entity_id
_entity_poly.type
_entity_poly.pdbx_seq_one_letter_code
_entity_poly.pdbx_strand_id
1 'polypeptide(L)'
;MKTLIRLENLGLFLLSVYLFTLLDFKWWTFPVFLLAPDLGMIGYIFGNKVGAIVYNFFHHQLLAVVLYLIGIYLENEWVQFAGIIILAHSVMDRIFGYGFKYFTGFQDTHLGKIGKAN
;
A
#
# COMPACT_ATOMS: atom_id res chain seq x y z
N MET A 1 -19.19 10.81 -0.82
CA MET A 1 -17.82 10.64 -1.37
C MET A 1 -16.97 9.66 -0.58
N LYS A 2 -16.85 9.78 0.76
CA LYS A 2 -16.07 8.83 1.58
C LYS A 2 -16.43 7.35 1.36
N THR A 3 -17.71 7.01 1.36
CA THR A 3 -18.17 5.63 1.12
C THR A 3 -17.80 5.13 -0.27
N LEU A 4 -17.90 5.97 -1.30
CA LEU A 4 -17.54 5.60 -2.67
C LEU A 4 -16.04 5.28 -2.77
N ILE A 5 -15.19 6.15 -2.22
CA ILE A 5 -13.74 5.93 -2.16
C ILE A 5 -13.42 4.62 -1.41
N ARG A 6 -14.11 4.34 -0.31
CA ARG A 6 -13.93 3.08 0.43
C ARG A 6 -14.33 1.86 -0.40
N LEU A 7 -15.43 1.92 -1.15
CA LEU A 7 -15.87 0.81 -2.00
C LEU A 7 -14.93 0.58 -3.19
N GLU A 8 -14.42 1.65 -3.82
CA GLU A 8 -13.40 1.54 -4.87
C GLU A 8 -12.13 0.86 -4.34
N ASN A 9 -11.63 1.29 -3.18
CA ASN A 9 -10.44 0.69 -2.57
C ASN A 9 -10.71 -0.74 -2.06
N LEU A 10 -11.92 -1.05 -1.59
CA LEU A 10 -12.31 -2.41 -1.24
C LEU A 10 -12.30 -3.32 -2.47
N GLY A 11 -12.81 -2.86 -3.61
CA GLY A 11 -12.74 -3.60 -4.87
C GLY A 11 -11.30 -3.90 -5.28
N LEU A 12 -10.40 -2.92 -5.19
CA LEU A 12 -8.97 -3.11 -5.46
C LEU A 12 -8.27 -4.02 -4.44
N PHE A 13 -8.70 -4.00 -3.17
CA PHE A 13 -8.19 -4.90 -2.15
C PHE A 13 -8.57 -6.35 -2.48
N LEU A 14 -9.84 -6.59 -2.80
CA LEU A 14 -10.33 -7.91 -3.21
C LEU A 14 -9.65 -8.38 -4.49
N LEU A 15 -9.41 -7.49 -5.45
CA LEU A 15 -8.62 -7.80 -6.65
C LEU A 15 -7.21 -8.23 -6.27
N SER A 16 -6.55 -7.54 -5.33
CA SER A 16 -5.20 -7.89 -4.87
C SER A 16 -5.17 -9.27 -4.21
N VAL A 17 -6.18 -9.60 -3.39
CA VAL A 17 -6.36 -10.94 -2.80
C VAL A 17 -6.55 -11.99 -3.89
N TYR A 18 -7.41 -11.73 -4.88
CA TYR A 18 -7.61 -12.65 -6.01
C TYR A 18 -6.31 -12.88 -6.79
N LEU A 19 -5.59 -11.82 -7.16
CA LEU A 19 -4.32 -11.95 -7.88
C LEU A 19 -3.29 -12.76 -7.08
N PHE A 20 -3.25 -12.59 -5.74
CA PHE A 20 -2.40 -13.41 -4.89
C PHE A 20 -2.73 -14.91 -4.97
N THR A 21 -4.01 -15.28 -5.10
CA THR A 21 -4.41 -16.69 -5.25
C THR A 21 -3.93 -17.36 -6.55
N LEU A 22 -3.44 -16.56 -7.51
CA LEU A 22 -2.88 -17.06 -8.77
C LEU A 22 -1.38 -17.39 -8.67
N LEU A 23 -0.72 -17.04 -7.58
CA LEU A 23 0.71 -17.30 -7.35
C LEU A 23 0.91 -18.56 -6.49
N ASP A 24 2.06 -19.23 -6.61
CA ASP A 24 2.39 -20.44 -5.85
C ASP A 24 2.97 -20.11 -4.46
N PHE A 25 2.23 -19.31 -3.69
CA PHE A 25 2.57 -18.98 -2.31
C PHE A 25 1.59 -19.60 -1.31
N LYS A 26 2.10 -19.92 -0.12
CA LYS A 26 1.25 -20.33 1.01
C LYS A 26 0.37 -19.16 1.43
N TRP A 27 -0.93 -19.39 1.65
CA TRP A 27 -1.89 -18.34 1.99
C TRP A 27 -1.51 -17.40 3.14
N TRP A 28 -0.74 -17.89 4.12
CA TRP A 28 -0.29 -17.09 5.27
C TRP A 28 0.76 -16.03 4.90
N THR A 29 1.45 -16.14 3.75
CA THR A 29 2.44 -15.14 3.35
C THR A 29 1.80 -13.79 3.08
N PHE A 30 0.59 -13.76 2.53
CA PHE A 30 -0.14 -12.53 2.28
C PHE A 30 -0.36 -11.68 3.54
N PRO A 31 -1.04 -12.17 4.60
CA PRO A 31 -1.23 -11.37 5.81
C PRO A 31 0.09 -11.05 6.55
N VAL A 32 1.11 -11.91 6.45
CA VAL A 32 2.43 -11.63 7.06
C VAL A 32 3.11 -10.43 6.40
N PHE A 33 3.10 -10.37 5.06
CA PHE A 33 3.74 -9.29 4.31
C PHE A 33 2.83 -8.09 4.09
N LEU A 34 1.54 -8.20 4.39
CA LEU A 34 0.59 -7.10 4.20
C LEU A 34 1.06 -5.82 4.90
N LEU A 35 1.65 -5.92 6.09
CA LEU A 35 2.18 -4.78 6.86
C LEU A 35 3.65 -4.42 6.52
N ALA A 36 4.31 -5.15 5.63
CA ALA A 36 5.71 -4.88 5.28
C ALA A 36 5.94 -3.47 4.69
N PRO A 37 5.02 -2.89 3.89
CA PRO A 37 5.17 -1.51 3.41
C PRO A 37 5.29 -0.45 4.52
N ASP A 38 4.70 -0.69 5.70
CA ASP A 38 4.80 0.23 6.85
C ASP A 38 6.21 0.32 7.43
N LEU A 39 7.12 -0.60 7.11
CA LEU A 39 8.54 -0.45 7.43
C LEU A 39 9.14 0.83 6.84
N GLY A 40 8.51 1.40 5.78
CA GLY A 40 8.86 2.72 5.26
C GLY A 40 8.77 3.85 6.30
N MET A 41 8.02 3.65 7.40
CA MET A 41 7.98 4.61 8.52
C MET A 41 9.34 4.80 9.19
N ILE A 42 10.26 3.83 9.10
CA ILE A 42 11.63 3.95 9.63
C ILE A 42 12.35 5.18 9.04
N GLY A 43 11.99 5.61 7.83
CA GLY A 43 12.54 6.83 7.23
C GLY A 43 12.31 8.10 8.06
N TYR A 44 11.30 8.13 8.94
CA TYR A 44 11.05 9.26 9.84
C TYR A 44 12.13 9.45 10.90
N ILE A 45 13.00 8.45 11.16
CA ILE A 45 14.20 8.61 12.00
C ILE A 45 15.13 9.70 11.41
N PHE A 46 15.13 9.86 10.09
CA PHE A 46 15.93 10.87 9.38
C PHE A 46 15.14 12.18 9.11
N GLY A 47 13.97 12.34 9.73
CA GLY A 47 13.12 13.53 9.64
C GLY A 47 11.90 13.38 8.74
N ASN A 48 10.95 14.32 8.89
CA ASN A 48 9.61 14.23 8.28
C ASN A 48 9.63 14.13 6.75
N LYS A 49 10.52 14.88 6.08
CA LYS A 49 10.61 14.88 4.62
C LYS A 49 11.07 13.52 4.08
N VAL A 50 12.14 12.97 4.64
CA VAL A 50 12.67 11.66 4.23
C VAL A 50 11.66 10.57 4.55
N GLY A 51 11.09 10.59 5.75
CA GLY A 51 10.05 9.66 6.17
C GLY A 51 8.83 9.66 5.24
N ALA A 52 8.31 10.84 4.89
CA ALA A 52 7.17 10.95 3.99
C ALA A 52 7.50 10.44 2.57
N ILE A 53 8.69 10.72 2.04
CA ILE A 53 9.10 10.21 0.72
C ILE A 53 9.17 8.67 0.72
N VAL A 54 9.90 8.10 1.68
CA VAL A 54 10.10 6.64 1.77
C VAL A 54 8.77 5.93 2.02
N TYR A 55 7.96 6.43 2.96
CA TYR A 55 6.65 5.87 3.25
C TYR A 55 5.74 5.94 2.02
N ASN A 56 5.61 7.10 1.38
CA ASN A 56 4.73 7.27 0.22
C ASN A 56 5.17 6.40 -0.97
N PHE A 57 6.47 6.15 -1.14
CA PHE A 57 6.97 5.24 -2.18
C PHE A 57 6.41 3.83 -2.02
N PHE A 58 6.49 3.26 -0.81
CA PHE A 58 5.91 1.93 -0.50
C PHE A 58 4.38 1.92 -0.41
N HIS A 59 3.71 3.07 -0.55
CA HIS A 59 2.25 3.19 -0.58
C HIS A 59 1.74 3.68 -1.96
N HIS A 60 2.60 3.73 -2.97
CA HIS A 60 2.25 4.27 -4.28
C HIS A 60 1.62 3.22 -5.20
N GLN A 61 0.36 3.43 -5.61
CA GLN A 61 -0.38 2.43 -6.42
C GLN A 61 0.22 2.23 -7.82
N LEU A 62 0.74 3.28 -8.47
CA LEU A 62 1.42 3.12 -9.77
C LEU A 62 2.66 2.23 -9.65
N LEU A 63 3.42 2.35 -8.55
CA LEU A 63 4.59 1.50 -8.31
C LEU A 63 4.16 0.04 -8.19
N ALA A 64 3.09 -0.22 -7.46
CA ALA A 64 2.51 -1.56 -7.33
C ALA A 64 2.14 -2.17 -8.69
N VAL A 65 1.43 -1.40 -9.53
CA VAL A 65 1.03 -1.86 -10.88
C VAL A 65 2.26 -2.11 -11.76
N VAL A 66 3.23 -1.19 -11.77
CA VAL A 66 4.46 -1.35 -12.55
C VAL A 66 5.25 -2.58 -12.10
N LEU A 67 5.42 -2.80 -10.80
CA LEU A 67 6.09 -3.98 -10.28
C LEU A 67 5.35 -5.27 -10.65
N TYR A 68 4.03 -5.30 -10.52
CA TYR A 68 3.24 -6.46 -10.92
C TYR A 68 3.41 -6.79 -12.41
N LEU A 69 3.34 -5.79 -13.29
CA LEU A 69 3.54 -5.96 -14.74
C LEU A 69 4.97 -6.39 -15.10
N ILE A 70 5.98 -5.84 -14.41
CA ILE A 70 7.37 -6.30 -14.55
C ILE A 70 7.50 -7.75 -14.12
N GLY A 71 6.86 -8.15 -13.03
CA GLY A 71 6.85 -9.54 -12.55
C GLY A 71 6.18 -10.50 -13.53
N ILE A 72 5.14 -10.08 -14.23
CA ILE A 72 4.55 -10.85 -15.34
C ILE A 72 5.56 -10.98 -16.47
N TYR A 73 6.14 -9.86 -16.94
CA TYR A 73 7.07 -9.85 -18.07
C TYR A 73 8.32 -10.70 -17.81
N LEU A 74 8.79 -10.74 -16.57
CA LEU A 74 9.95 -11.53 -16.14
C LEU A 74 9.60 -12.95 -15.68
N GLU A 75 8.32 -13.36 -15.72
CA GLU A 75 7.83 -14.63 -15.18
C GLU A 75 8.28 -14.87 -13.73
N ASN A 76 8.32 -13.81 -12.92
CA ASN A 76 8.84 -13.84 -11.55
C ASN A 76 7.74 -13.56 -10.52
N GLU A 77 7.27 -14.62 -9.85
CA GLU A 77 6.20 -14.52 -8.86
C GLU A 77 6.56 -13.68 -7.64
N TRP A 78 7.83 -13.59 -7.24
CA TRP A 78 8.24 -12.73 -6.12
C TRP A 78 8.08 -11.24 -6.44
N VAL A 79 8.35 -10.86 -7.69
CA VAL A 79 8.16 -9.48 -8.15
C VAL A 79 6.66 -9.17 -8.29
N GLN A 80 5.86 -10.12 -8.79
CA GLN A 80 4.39 -10.01 -8.81
C GLN A 80 3.83 -9.85 -7.40
N PHE A 81 4.30 -10.70 -6.46
CA PHE A 81 3.92 -10.67 -5.06
C PHE A 81 4.23 -9.32 -4.40
N ALA A 82 5.42 -8.76 -4.65
CA ALA A 82 5.77 -7.42 -4.15
C ALA A 82 4.81 -6.34 -4.67
N GLY A 83 4.47 -6.36 -5.96
CA GLY A 83 3.46 -5.47 -6.54
C GLY A 83 2.08 -5.63 -5.88
N ILE A 84 1.62 -6.88 -5.70
CA ILE A 84 0.34 -7.19 -5.07
C ILE A 84 0.30 -6.69 -3.62
N ILE A 85 1.35 -6.92 -2.82
CA ILE A 85 1.41 -6.48 -1.41
C ILE A 85 1.38 -4.95 -1.31
N ILE A 86 2.14 -4.24 -2.14
CA ILE A 86 2.12 -2.77 -2.15
C ILE A 86 0.73 -2.25 -2.54
N LEU A 87 0.07 -2.87 -3.53
CA LEU A 87 -1.30 -2.49 -3.91
C LEU A 87 -2.27 -2.73 -2.75
N ALA A 88 -2.27 -3.95 -2.21
CA ALA A 88 -3.17 -4.40 -1.14
C ALA A 88 -3.07 -3.49 0.09
N HIS A 89 -1.85 -3.22 0.58
CA HIS A 89 -1.63 -2.35 1.74
C HIS A 89 -2.06 -0.92 1.45
N SER A 90 -1.66 -0.37 0.29
CA SER A 90 -1.99 1.01 -0.11
C SER A 90 -3.50 1.26 -0.19
N VAL A 91 -4.29 0.32 -0.71
CA VAL A 91 -5.75 0.46 -0.78
C VAL A 91 -6.42 0.17 0.56
N MET A 92 -5.90 -0.79 1.33
CA MET A 92 -6.36 -1.06 2.70
C MET A 92 -6.26 0.20 3.57
N ASP A 93 -5.12 0.90 3.50
CA ASP A 93 -4.90 2.16 4.19
C ASP A 93 -5.98 3.20 3.85
N ARG A 94 -6.30 3.37 2.56
CA ARG A 94 -7.33 4.31 2.10
C ARG A 94 -8.74 3.91 2.54
N ILE A 95 -9.04 2.62 2.72
CA ILE A 95 -10.30 2.16 3.32
C ILE A 95 -10.44 2.69 4.74
N PHE A 96 -9.37 2.62 5.54
CA PHE A 96 -9.32 3.10 6.92
C PHE A 96 -9.11 4.62 7.05
N GLY A 97 -8.93 5.33 5.93
CA GLY A 97 -8.74 6.78 5.91
C GLY A 97 -7.30 7.24 6.09
N TYR A 98 -6.34 6.32 6.03
CA TYR A 98 -4.93 6.63 5.87
C TYR A 98 -4.61 6.94 4.40
N GLY A 99 -3.53 7.67 4.16
CA GLY A 99 -3.12 8.02 2.81
C GLY A 99 -1.71 8.60 2.77
N PHE A 100 -1.33 9.12 1.61
CA PHE A 100 -0.05 9.80 1.43
C PHE A 100 0.20 10.86 2.48
N LYS A 101 1.40 10.83 3.04
CA LYS A 101 1.90 11.70 4.09
C LYS A 101 2.45 12.99 3.50
N TYR A 102 2.10 14.10 4.11
CA TYR A 102 2.72 15.39 3.82
C TYR A 102 4.07 15.52 4.54
N PHE A 103 4.90 16.46 4.07
CA PHE A 103 6.19 16.76 4.69
C PHE A 103 6.08 17.43 6.07
N THR A 104 4.88 17.88 6.45
CA THR A 104 4.61 18.48 7.76
C THR A 104 4.65 17.46 8.90
N GLY A 105 4.35 16.19 8.62
CA GLY A 105 4.43 15.10 9.61
C GLY A 105 3.60 13.89 9.25
N PHE A 106 3.79 12.79 9.99
CA PHE A 106 3.12 11.50 9.73
C PHE A 106 1.59 11.54 9.88
N GLN A 107 1.06 12.46 10.69
CA GLN A 107 -0.39 12.56 10.94
C GLN A 107 -1.14 13.29 9.82
N ASP A 108 -0.45 14.08 9.01
CA ASP A 108 -1.09 14.92 7.99
C ASP A 108 -1.10 14.16 6.66
N THR A 109 -2.30 13.86 6.16
CA THR A 109 -2.48 13.12 4.91
C THR A 109 -3.42 13.84 3.95
N HIS A 110 -3.37 13.45 2.67
CA HIS A 110 -4.31 13.96 1.66
C HIS A 110 -5.78 13.60 1.92
N LEU A 111 -6.06 12.62 2.79
CA LEU A 111 -7.42 12.25 3.21
C LEU A 111 -7.85 12.95 4.52
N GLY A 112 -6.98 13.80 5.07
CA GLY A 112 -7.19 14.50 6.34
C GLY A 112 -6.18 14.08 7.41
N LYS A 113 -6.36 14.62 8.61
CA LYS A 113 -5.49 14.35 9.75
C LYS A 113 -5.89 13.05 10.45
N ILE A 114 -4.93 12.16 10.68
CA ILE A 114 -5.13 10.90 11.41
C ILE A 114 -5.64 11.18 12.83
N GLY A 115 -6.59 10.39 13.30
CA GLY A 115 -7.11 10.47 14.67
C GLY A 115 -8.12 11.60 14.92
N LYS A 116 -8.41 12.45 13.92
CA LYS A 116 -9.58 13.34 13.99
C LYS A 116 -10.81 12.58 13.51
N ALA A 117 -11.78 12.40 14.41
CA ALA A 117 -13.15 12.12 14.00
C ALA A 117 -13.61 13.29 13.13
N ASN A 118 -14.02 12.99 11.89
CA ASN A 118 -14.75 13.95 11.08
C ASN A 118 -16.21 13.95 11.53
#